data_AF-A0A0G0H270-F1
#
_entry.id   AF-A0A0G0H270-F1
#
_cell.length_a   1.000
_cell.length_b   1.000
_cell.length_c   1.000
_cell.angle_alpha   90.00
_cell.angle_beta   90.00
_cell.angle_gamma   90.00
#
_symmetry.space_group_name_H-M   'P 1'
#
loop_
_entity.id
_entity.type
_entity.pdbx_description
1 polymer ?
#
loop_
_entity_poly.entity_id
_entity_poly.type
_entity_poly.pdbx_seq_one_letter_code
_entity_poly.pdbx_strand_id
1 'polypeptide(L)'
;MTKYKDYFEKMLRENKDSFDTFRKVHMDYSLDQQKFQALFNEEGGKIQKILREYENRLCANTERGIYNRYSTNLSEKFQNEVRKHFPLIDRIGIVIEKFSLKKLL
;
A
#
# COMPACT_ATOMS: atom_id res chain seq x y z
N MET A 1 -22.08 -4.42 -3.58
CA MET A 1 -20.67 -4.60 -3.18
C MET A 1 -20.54 -4.38 -1.68
N THR A 2 -19.51 -4.92 -1.04
CA THR A 2 -19.19 -4.63 0.36
C THR A 2 -18.49 -3.27 0.46
N LYS A 3 -18.82 -2.45 1.47
CA LYS A 3 -18.34 -1.05 1.64
C LYS A 3 -16.83 -0.84 1.40
N TYR A 4 -15.98 -1.78 1.84
CA TYR A 4 -14.53 -1.69 1.63
C TYR A 4 -14.13 -1.76 0.15
N LYS A 5 -14.87 -2.52 -0.67
CA LYS A 5 -14.65 -2.60 -2.12
C LYS A 5 -15.05 -1.31 -2.82
N ASP A 6 -16.16 -0.69 -2.41
CA ASP A 6 -16.59 0.60 -2.96
C ASP A 6 -15.53 1.68 -2.69
N TYR A 7 -14.95 1.70 -1.48
CA TYR A 7 -13.87 2.62 -1.12
C TYR A 7 -12.59 2.33 -1.88
N PHE A 8 -12.24 1.06 -2.08
CA PHE A 8 -11.08 0.66 -2.88
C PHE A 8 -11.23 1.10 -4.34
N GLU A 9 -12.38 0.85 -4.97
CA GLU A 9 -12.62 1.27 -6.35
C GLU A 9 -12.68 2.79 -6.49
N LYS A 10 -13.30 3.48 -5.53
CA LYS A 10 -13.31 4.95 -5.48
C LYS A 10 -11.88 5.49 -5.40
N MET A 11 -11.05 4.91 -4.53
CA MET A 11 -9.65 5.28 -4.39
C MET A 11 -8.88 5.13 -5.71
N LEU A 12 -9.00 3.97 -6.37
CA LEU A 12 -8.33 3.75 -7.65
C LEU A 12 -8.78 4.73 -8.73
N ARG A 13 -10.09 5.01 -8.80
CA ARG A 13 -10.66 5.92 -9.80
C ARG A 13 -10.23 7.38 -9.57
N GLU A 14 -10.27 7.86 -8.34
CA GLU A 14 -9.89 9.24 -8.00
C GLU A 14 -8.38 9.47 -8.09
N ASN A 15 -7.57 8.42 -7.97
CA ASN A 15 -6.11 8.50 -7.94
C ASN A 15 -5.47 7.72 -9.09
N LYS A 16 -6.19 7.61 -10.22
CA LYS A 16 -5.83 6.74 -11.34
C LYS A 16 -4.40 6.94 -11.81
N ASP A 17 -3.98 8.18 -12.02
CA ASP A 17 -2.65 8.48 -12.56
C ASP A 17 -1.52 8.07 -11.60
N SER A 18 -1.74 8.27 -10.29
CA SER A 18 -0.81 7.83 -9.25
C SER A 18 -0.68 6.30 -9.23
N PHE A 19 -1.80 5.59 -9.29
CA PHE A 19 -1.80 4.12 -9.28
C PHE A 19 -1.29 3.51 -10.59
N ASP A 20 -1.54 4.15 -11.74
CA ASP A 20 -1.00 3.72 -13.03
C ASP A 20 0.52 3.89 -13.09
N THR A 21 1.03 4.99 -12.54
CA THR A 21 2.47 5.22 -12.39
C THR A 21 3.08 4.18 -11.46
N PHE A 22 2.48 3.98 -10.28
CA PHE A 22 2.96 3.01 -9.32
C PHE A 22 2.90 1.57 -9.86
N ARG A 23 1.91 1.21 -10.68
CA ARG A 23 1.82 -0.13 -11.29
C ARG A 23 3.03 -0.44 -12.15
N LYS A 24 3.52 0.54 -12.92
CA LYS A 24 4.75 0.38 -13.72
C LYS A 24 5.96 0.14 -12.82
N VAL A 25 6.14 0.99 -11.80
CA VAL A 25 7.25 0.87 -10.84
C VAL A 25 7.17 -0.45 -10.05
N HIS A 26 5.97 -0.90 -9.71
CA HIS A 26 5.73 -2.17 -9.02
C HIS A 26 6.13 -3.36 -9.90
N MET A 27 5.79 -3.33 -11.19
CA MET A 27 6.25 -4.35 -12.16
C MET A 27 7.77 -4.35 -12.28
N ASP A 28 8.40 -3.20 -12.47
CA ASP A 28 9.86 -3.08 -12.55
C ASP A 28 10.54 -3.60 -11.28
N TYR A 29 10.02 -3.23 -10.11
CA TYR A 29 10.49 -3.71 -8.82
C TYR A 29 10.31 -5.23 -8.66
N SER A 30 9.24 -5.81 -9.21
CA SER A 30 9.05 -7.27 -9.18
C SER A 30 10.12 -8.03 -9.99
N LEU A 31 10.72 -7.38 -10.99
CA LEU A 31 11.78 -7.95 -11.83
C LEU A 31 13.17 -7.76 -11.21
N ASP A 32 13.46 -6.56 -10.68
CA ASP A 32 14.75 -6.25 -10.06
C ASP A 32 14.58 -5.34 -8.83
N GLN A 33 14.41 -5.98 -7.67
CA GLN A 33 14.16 -5.27 -6.41
C GLN A 33 15.33 -4.37 -6.02
N GLN A 34 16.57 -4.79 -6.27
CA GLN A 34 17.75 -4.02 -5.86
C GLN A 34 17.88 -2.74 -6.68
N LYS A 35 17.67 -2.82 -7.99
CA LYS A 35 17.76 -1.67 -8.90
C LYS A 35 16.65 -0.66 -8.66
N PHE A 36 15.43 -1.12 -8.43
CA PHE A 36 14.24 -0.26 -8.36
C PHE A 36 13.81 0.11 -6.94
N GLN A 37 14.49 -0.35 -5.87
CA GLN A 37 14.10 -0.10 -4.48
C GLN A 37 13.88 1.39 -4.16
N ALA A 38 14.77 2.27 -4.63
CA ALA A 38 14.68 3.71 -4.35
C ALA A 38 13.41 4.32 -4.97
N LEU A 39 13.18 4.07 -6.26
CA LEU A 39 11.99 4.55 -6.98
C LEU A 39 10.70 3.91 -6.44
N PHE A 40 10.75 2.62 -6.10
CA PHE A 40 9.64 1.90 -5.48
C PHE A 40 9.24 2.50 -4.13
N ASN A 41 10.23 2.85 -3.30
CA ASN A 41 9.98 3.50 -2.02
C ASN A 41 9.41 4.91 -2.18
N GLU A 42 9.93 5.67 -3.15
CA GLU A 42 9.47 7.04 -3.43
C GLU A 42 8.02 7.07 -3.91
N GLU A 43 7.71 6.36 -5.00
CA GLU A 43 6.35 6.32 -5.56
C GLU A 43 5.39 5.57 -4.63
N GLY A 44 5.86 4.47 -4.02
CA GLY A 44 5.09 3.73 -3.03
C GLY A 44 4.74 4.58 -1.80
N GLY A 45 5.61 5.49 -1.38
CA GLY A 45 5.32 6.41 -0.28
C GLY A 45 4.11 7.32 -0.57
N LYS A 46 3.93 7.74 -1.82
CA LYS A 46 2.74 8.50 -2.25
C LYS A 46 1.49 7.63 -2.18
N ILE A 47 1.57 6.39 -2.64
CA ILE A 47 0.47 5.42 -2.58
C ILE A 47 0.07 5.10 -1.14
N GLN A 48 1.04 4.90 -0.23
CA GLN A 48 0.74 4.66 1.19
C GLN A 48 -0.04 5.80 1.83
N LYS A 49 0.23 7.06 1.47
CA LYS A 49 -0.53 8.20 1.98
C LYS A 49 -1.99 8.15 1.53
N ILE A 50 -2.24 7.86 0.25
CA ILE A 50 -3.59 7.72 -0.32
C ILE A 50 -4.33 6.56 0.35
N LEU A 51 -3.66 5.41 0.52
CA LEU A 51 -4.23 4.24 1.18
C LEU A 51 -4.68 4.56 2.61
N ARG A 52 -3.82 5.21 3.40
CA ARG A 52 -4.14 5.61 4.78
C ARG A 52 -5.31 6.59 4.83
N GLU A 53 -5.37 7.55 3.91
CA GLU A 53 -6.48 8.51 3.85
C GLU A 53 -7.82 7.80 3.60
N TYR A 54 -7.86 6.86 2.66
CA TYR A 54 -9.08 6.14 2.32
C TYR A 54 -9.50 5.14 3.41
N GLU A 55 -8.54 4.47 4.03
CA GLU A 55 -8.76 3.62 5.18
C GLU A 55 -9.33 4.42 6.37
N ASN A 56 -8.75 5.59 6.67
CA ASN A 56 -9.28 6.49 7.70
C ASN A 56 -10.71 6.94 7.37
N ARG A 57 -11.00 7.32 6.12
CA ARG A 57 -12.36 7.68 5.69
C ARG A 57 -13.33 6.49 5.80
N LEU A 58 -12.88 5.27 5.54
CA LEU A 58 -13.70 4.07 5.67
C LEU A 58 -14.07 3.80 7.13
N CYS A 59 -13.08 3.92 8.04
CA CYS A 59 -13.23 3.68 9.48
C CYS A 59 -13.94 4.82 10.22
N ALA A 60 -13.71 6.08 9.86
CA ALA A 60 -14.35 7.24 10.48
C ALA A 60 -15.88 7.22 10.31
N ASN A 61 -16.37 6.67 9.19
CA ASN A 61 -17.80 6.49 8.94
C ASN A 61 -18.42 5.33 9.76
N THR A 62 -17.63 4.60 10.54
CA THR A 62 -18.08 3.52 11.44
C THR A 62 -17.92 3.85 12.92
N GLU A 63 -17.26 4.95 13.28
CA GLU A 63 -16.92 5.33 14.66
C GLU A 63 -17.99 6.15 15.40
N ARG A 64 -19.16 6.41 14.79
CA ARG A 64 -20.32 6.95 15.51
C ARG A 64 -21.02 5.85 16.33
N GLY A 65 -20.39 5.37 17.41
CA GLY A 65 -20.96 4.41 18.37
C GLY A 65 -20.01 3.28 18.78
N ILE A 66 -20.49 2.36 19.64
CA ILE A 66 -19.83 1.22 20.37
C ILE A 66 -19.07 0.20 19.45
N TYR A 67 -18.82 0.53 18.18
CA TYR A 67 -18.46 -0.40 17.10
C TYR A 67 -16.96 -0.49 16.76
N ASN A 68 -16.05 -0.36 17.74
CA ASN A 68 -14.60 -0.48 17.52
C ASN A 68 -14.16 -1.81 16.88
N ARG A 69 -14.91 -2.92 17.07
CA ARG A 69 -14.61 -4.21 16.41
C ARG A 69 -15.01 -4.26 14.93
N TYR A 70 -15.95 -3.40 14.51
CA TYR A 70 -16.42 -3.35 13.12
C TYR A 70 -15.44 -2.58 12.22
N SER A 71 -14.77 -1.55 12.75
CA SER A 71 -13.75 -0.78 12.00
C SER A 71 -12.48 -1.61 11.74
N THR A 72 -12.00 -2.38 12.71
CA THR A 72 -10.83 -3.29 12.53
C THR A 72 -11.07 -4.30 11.39
N ASN A 73 -12.24 -4.93 11.35
CA ASN A 73 -12.60 -5.87 10.29
C ASN A 73 -12.70 -5.23 8.89
N LEU A 74 -13.01 -3.94 8.80
CA LEU A 74 -13.12 -3.22 7.53
C LEU A 74 -11.74 -2.79 7.00
N SER A 75 -10.88 -2.27 7.88
CA SER A 75 -9.49 -1.94 7.57
C SER A 75 -8.75 -3.18 7.07
N GLU A 76 -8.84 -4.31 7.77
CA GLU A 76 -8.18 -5.54 7.35
C GLU A 76 -8.68 -6.03 5.98
N LYS A 77 -10.00 -6.00 5.74
CA LYS A 77 -10.57 -6.36 4.43
C LYS A 77 -10.12 -5.41 3.32
N PHE A 78 -10.01 -4.12 3.60
CA PHE A 78 -9.50 -3.12 2.67
C PHE A 78 -8.03 -3.39 2.31
N GLN A 79 -7.17 -3.56 3.32
CA GLN A 79 -5.75 -3.84 3.11
C GLN A 79 -5.54 -5.18 2.38
N ASN A 80 -6.33 -6.20 2.68
CA ASN A 80 -6.29 -7.48 1.98
C ASN A 80 -6.72 -7.34 0.52
N GLU A 81 -7.66 -6.45 0.19
CA GLU A 81 -7.99 -6.15 -1.20
C GLU A 81 -6.81 -5.45 -1.90
N VAL A 82 -6.19 -4.47 -1.26
CA VAL A 82 -5.00 -3.78 -1.79
C VAL A 82 -3.88 -4.75 -2.10
N ARG A 83 -3.57 -5.69 -1.20
CA ARG A 83 -2.53 -6.72 -1.38
C ARG A 83 -2.79 -7.65 -2.57
N LYS A 84 -4.05 -7.91 -2.93
CA LYS A 84 -4.37 -8.71 -4.12
C LYS A 84 -3.95 -8.00 -5.40
N HIS A 85 -4.07 -6.67 -5.44
CA HIS A 85 -3.71 -5.87 -6.61
C HIS A 85 -2.24 -5.43 -6.60
N PHE A 86 -1.65 -5.27 -5.43
CA PHE A 86 -0.26 -4.86 -5.24
C PHE A 86 0.44 -5.77 -4.21
N PRO A 87 0.87 -6.99 -4.58
CA PRO A 87 1.39 -7.99 -3.65
C PRO A 87 2.67 -7.60 -2.89
N LEU A 88 3.38 -6.58 -3.36
CA LEU A 88 4.63 -6.10 -2.75
C LEU A 88 4.44 -4.76 -2.01
N ILE A 89 3.20 -4.31 -1.81
CA ILE A 89 2.89 -3.02 -1.18
C ILE A 89 3.51 -2.88 0.22
N ASP A 90 3.59 -3.97 0.99
CA ASP A 90 4.17 -3.96 2.34
C ASP A 90 5.71 -3.81 2.33
N ARG A 91 6.36 -3.87 1.15
CA ARG A 91 7.82 -3.67 1.02
C ARG A 91 8.24 -2.21 0.84
N ILE A 92 7.27 -1.31 0.70
CA ILE A 92 7.53 0.12 0.58
C ILE A 92 8.19 0.61 1.87
N GLY A 93 9.34 1.27 1.73
CA GLY A 93 10.10 1.85 2.84
C GLY A 93 11.13 0.91 3.46
N ILE A 94 11.27 -0.33 2.96
CA ILE A 94 12.38 -1.21 3.38
C ILE A 94 13.69 -0.62 2.86
N VAL A 95 14.65 -0.44 3.78
CA VAL A 95 16.04 -0.07 3.47
C VAL A 95 16.86 -1.36 3.44
N ILE A 96 17.34 -1.75 2.26
CA ILE A 96 18.24 -2.89 2.12
C ILE A 96 19.67 -2.38 2.35
N GLU A 97 20.17 -2.50 3.57
CA GLU A 97 21.59 -2.26 3.83
C GLU A 97 22.42 -3.36 3.15
N LYS A 98 23.38 -2.95 2.30
CA LYS A 98 24.37 -3.89 1.75
C LYS A 98 25.32 -4.27 2.87
N PHE A 99 25.08 -5.41 3.51
CA PHE A 99 26.03 -5.99 4.46
C PHE A 99 27.29 -6.41 3.71
N SER A 100 28.35 -5.61 3.79
CA SER A 100 29.66 -5.96 3.25
C SER A 100 30.43 -6.71 4.33
N LEU A 101 30.57 -8.03 4.16
CA LEU A 101 31.47 -8.83 4.99
C LEU A 101 32.89 -8.33 4.74
N LYS A 102 33.41 -7.48 5.65
CA LYS A 102 34.85 -7.23 5.71
C LYS A 102 35.51 -8.57 6.06
N LYS A 103 36.19 -9.15 5.08
CA LYS A 103 37.03 -10.33 5.26
C LYS A 103 38.09 -9.94 6.31
N LEU A 104 37.95 -10.47 7.54
CA LEU A 104 39.01 -10.41 8.53
C LEU A 104 40.09 -11.36 8.05
N LEU A 105 41.13 -10.79 7.43
CA LEU A 105 42.41 -11.44 7.14
C LEU A 105 43.46 -10.83 8.05
#